data_AF-A0A7W0QLB8-F1
#
_entry.id   AF-A0A7W0QLB8-F1
#
_cell.length_a   1.000
_cell.length_b   1.000
_cell.length_c   1.000
_cell.angle_alpha   90.00
_cell.angle_beta   90.00
_cell.angle_gamma   90.00
#
_symmetry.space_group_name_H-M   'P 1'
#
loop_
_entity.id
_entity.type
_entity.pdbx_description
1 polymer ?
#
loop_
_entity_poly.entity_id
_entity_poly.type
_entity_poly.pdbx_seq_one_letter_code
_entity_poly.pdbx_strand_id
1 'polypeptide(L)'
;MTDPELLAPSAVEGKTPRLGLLIEIDEAFTHCSKAFLRSQLWDPNRHVDRSDLPTSGEIHRTLDPSFDAEAYDVARAERYARRENFY
;
A
#
# COMPACT_ATOMS: atom_id res chain seq x y z
N MET A 1 9.40 22.09 -0.26
CA MET A 1 9.03 23.25 -1.09
C MET A 1 8.71 24.44 -0.19
N THR A 2 9.24 25.62 -0.51
CA THR A 2 9.09 26.86 0.29
C THR A 2 8.45 28.01 -0.50
N ASP A 3 7.92 27.74 -1.69
CA ASP A 3 7.25 28.73 -2.53
C ASP A 3 5.96 29.24 -1.85
N PRO A 4 5.85 30.53 -1.52
CA PRO A 4 4.68 31.08 -0.84
C PRO A 4 3.36 30.91 -1.62
N GLU A 5 3.39 30.96 -2.96
CA GLU A 5 2.19 30.85 -3.78
C GLU A 5 1.62 29.42 -3.75
N LEU A 6 2.51 28.43 -3.84
CA LEU A 6 2.12 27.02 -3.75
C LEU A 6 1.68 26.61 -2.34
N LEU A 7 2.15 27.30 -1.30
CA LEU A 7 1.81 27.02 0.09
C LEU A 7 0.56 27.77 0.56
N ALA A 8 0.16 28.86 -0.11
CA ALA A 8 -1.00 29.68 0.27
C ALA A 8 -2.31 28.88 0.45
N PRO A 9 -2.65 27.87 -0.39
CA PRO A 9 -3.85 27.06 -0.19
C PRO A 9 -3.83 26.18 1.07
N SER A 10 -2.66 25.92 1.65
CA SER A 10 -2.49 25.12 2.87
C SER A 10 -2.53 25.96 4.16
N ALA A 11 -3.00 27.21 4.08
CA ALA A 11 -3.10 28.08 5.25
C ALA A 11 -4.17 27.57 6.23
N VAL A 12 -3.81 27.51 7.51
CA VAL A 12 -4.71 27.16 8.62
C VAL A 12 -4.78 28.36 9.55
N GLU A 13 -6.00 28.82 9.85
CA GLU A 13 -6.23 30.02 10.68
C GLU A 13 -5.46 31.26 10.18
N GLY A 14 -5.38 31.44 8.86
CA GLY A 14 -4.68 32.57 8.23
C GLY A 14 -3.15 32.49 8.26
N LYS A 15 -2.57 31.37 8.70
CA LYS A 15 -1.11 31.17 8.74
C LYS A 15 -0.68 30.17 7.68
N THR A 16 0.11 30.64 6.72
CA THR A 16 0.74 29.79 5.70
C THR A 16 1.87 28.96 6.30
N PRO A 17 1.98 27.65 6.01
CA PRO A 17 3.08 26.83 6.49
C PRO A 17 4.43 27.29 5.92
N ARG A 18 5.52 27.10 6.67
CA ARG A 18 6.88 27.47 6.25
C ARG A 18 7.50 26.51 5.23
N LEU A 19 6.97 25.30 5.16
CA LEU A 19 7.47 24.20 4.35
C LEU A 19 6.30 23.29 3.98
N GLY A 20 6.26 22.86 2.73
CA GLY A 20 5.36 21.80 2.26
C GLY A 20 6.13 20.71 1.52
N LEU A 21 5.50 19.54 1.42
CA LEU A 21 5.93 18.43 0.58
C LEU A 21 5.02 18.37 -0.64
N LEU A 22 5.60 18.44 -1.83
CA LEU A 22 4.90 18.14 -3.07
C LEU A 22 5.08 16.65 -3.33
N ILE A 23 3.98 15.89 -3.26
CA ILE A 23 3.99 14.44 -3.39
C ILE A 23 3.19 14.08 -4.63
N GLU A 24 3.87 13.53 -5.63
CA GLU A 24 3.21 12.82 -6.72
C GLU A 24 2.88 11.41 -6.23
N ILE A 25 1.62 11.00 -6.36
CA ILE A 25 1.15 9.71 -5.88
C ILE A 25 0.94 8.82 -7.11
N ASP A 26 1.78 7.81 -7.26
CA ASP A 26 1.62 6.80 -8.32
C ASP A 26 0.46 5.85 -8.01
N GLU A 27 0.33 5.42 -6.75
CA GLU A 27 -0.67 4.46 -6.28
C GLU A 27 -1.09 4.74 -4.84
N ALA A 28 -2.37 4.51 -4.53
CA ALA A 28 -2.91 4.59 -3.19
C ALA A 28 -3.85 3.41 -2.92
N PHE A 29 -3.59 2.68 -1.84
CA PHE A 29 -4.38 1.53 -1.42
C PHE A 29 -5.15 1.84 -0.15
N THR A 30 -6.44 1.51 -0.12
CA THR A 30 -7.25 1.63 1.10
C THR A 30 -7.19 0.35 1.90
N HIS A 31 -6.68 0.44 3.14
CA HIS A 31 -6.79 -0.65 4.11
C HIS A 31 -7.35 -0.16 5.43
N CYS A 32 -7.78 -1.11 6.27
CA CYS A 32 -8.17 -0.82 7.64
C CYS A 32 -6.99 -0.18 8.40
N SER A 33 -7.17 1.02 8.94
CA SER A 33 -6.13 1.74 9.69
C SER A 33 -5.56 0.92 10.85
N LYS A 34 -6.39 0.11 11.51
CA LYS A 34 -5.96 -0.81 12.58
C LYS A 34 -5.00 -1.89 12.08
N ALA A 35 -5.04 -2.30 10.82
CA ALA A 35 -4.10 -3.27 10.27
C ALA A 35 -2.68 -2.67 10.21
N PHE A 36 -2.54 -1.44 9.68
CA PHE A 36 -1.27 -0.72 9.63
C PHE A 36 -0.65 -0.48 11.02
N LEU A 37 -1.47 -0.13 12.01
CA LEU A 37 -0.97 0.06 13.38
C LEU A 37 -0.46 -1.25 14.00
N ARG A 38 -1.21 -2.35 13.82
CA ARG A 38 -0.85 -3.66 14.40
C ARG A 38 0.30 -4.35 13.69
N SER A 39 0.50 -4.08 12.40
CA SER A 39 1.62 -4.66 11.63
C SER A 39 2.97 -4.04 11.98
N GLN A 40 3.01 -2.91 12.69
CA GLN A 40 4.23 -2.15 12.94
C GLN A 40 5.00 -1.86 11.63
N LEU A 41 4.26 -1.48 10.56
CA LEU A 41 4.82 -1.34 9.22
C LEU A 41 6.07 -0.45 9.17
N TRP A 42 6.15 0.56 10.03
CA TRP A 42 7.25 1.52 10.07
C TRP A 42 8.49 1.05 10.84
N ASP A 43 8.46 -0.11 11.50
CA ASP A 43 9.63 -0.70 12.17
C ASP A 43 10.34 -1.69 11.23
N PRO A 44 11.51 -1.32 10.66
CA PRO A 44 12.22 -2.20 9.72
C PRO A 44 12.69 -3.50 10.35
N ASN A 45 12.84 -3.58 11.67
CA ASN A 45 13.22 -4.83 12.36
C ASN A 45 12.09 -5.85 12.38
N ARG A 46 10.85 -5.44 12.06
CA ARG A 46 9.67 -6.30 11.97
C ARG A 46 9.43 -6.82 10.57
N HIS A 47 10.19 -6.35 9.58
CA HIS A 47 10.04 -6.78 8.19
C HIS A 47 10.61 -8.20 8.07
N VAL A 48 9.79 -9.12 7.59
CA VAL A 48 10.20 -10.49 7.26
C VAL A 48 10.45 -10.60 5.77
N ASP A 49 11.28 -11.56 5.34
CA ASP A 49 11.47 -11.79 3.92
C ASP A 49 10.13 -12.22 3.28
N ARG A 50 9.84 -11.73 2.08
CA ARG A 50 8.64 -12.14 1.37
C ARG A 50 8.66 -13.65 1.10
N SER A 51 9.82 -14.27 0.91
CA SER A 51 9.92 -15.72 0.71
C SER A 51 9.50 -16.54 1.93
N ASP A 52 9.51 -15.94 3.12
CA ASP A 52 9.12 -16.62 4.36
C ASP A 52 7.60 -16.66 4.57
N LEU A 53 6.84 -15.88 3.77
CA LEU A 53 5.38 -15.82 3.83
C LEU A 53 4.76 -16.64 2.70
N PRO A 54 3.61 -17.30 2.94
CA PRO A 54 2.88 -17.96 1.87
C PRO A 54 2.36 -16.95 0.83
N THR A 55 2.12 -17.42 -0.39
CA THR A 55 1.39 -16.67 -1.40
C THR A 55 -0.09 -16.55 -1.03
N SER A 56 -0.80 -15.65 -1.71
CA SER A 56 -2.25 -15.54 -1.50
C SER A 56 -2.94 -16.82 -1.97
N GLY A 57 -2.51 -17.41 -3.09
CA GLY A 57 -3.02 -18.70 -3.55
C GLY A 57 -2.79 -19.80 -2.51
N GLU A 58 -1.60 -19.90 -1.93
CA GLU A 58 -1.28 -20.87 -0.87
C GLU A 58 -2.18 -20.71 0.35
N ILE A 59 -2.44 -19.47 0.79
CA ILE A 59 -3.38 -19.20 1.89
C ILE A 59 -4.78 -19.73 1.53
N HIS A 60 -5.27 -19.48 0.30
CA HIS A 60 -6.58 -19.99 -0.13
C HIS A 60 -6.62 -21.51 -0.18
N ARG A 61 -5.53 -22.15 -0.64
CA ARG A 61 -5.38 -23.61 -0.66
C ARG A 61 -5.48 -24.23 0.73
N THR A 62 -5.11 -23.50 1.79
CA THR A 62 -5.30 -23.97 3.18
C THR A 62 -6.77 -24.02 3.61
N LEU A 63 -7.63 -23.21 2.99
CA LEU A 63 -9.07 -23.18 3.23
C LEU A 63 -9.81 -24.18 2.34
N ASP A 64 -9.38 -24.31 1.08
CA ASP A 64 -9.92 -25.26 0.10
C ASP A 64 -8.77 -25.98 -0.63
N PRO A 65 -8.51 -27.26 -0.32
CA PRO A 65 -7.44 -28.02 -0.96
C PRO A 65 -7.57 -28.18 -2.49
N SER A 66 -8.77 -27.97 -3.04
CA SER A 66 -9.02 -28.05 -4.49
C SER A 66 -8.72 -26.74 -5.22
N PHE A 67 -8.40 -25.66 -4.49
CA PHE A 67 -8.11 -24.35 -5.05
C PHE A 67 -6.78 -24.34 -5.83
N ASP A 68 -6.85 -23.87 -7.08
CA ASP A 68 -5.68 -23.69 -7.94
C ASP A 68 -4.90 -22.42 -7.55
N ALA A 69 -4.02 -22.57 -6.56
CA ALA A 69 -3.18 -21.48 -6.05
C ALA A 69 -2.25 -20.90 -7.12
N GLU A 70 -1.65 -21.74 -7.96
CA GLU A 70 -0.65 -21.33 -8.93
C GLU A 70 -1.29 -20.48 -10.04
N ALA A 71 -2.41 -20.93 -10.61
CA ALA A 71 -3.14 -20.14 -11.59
C ALA A 71 -3.64 -18.82 -10.97
N TYR A 72 -4.10 -18.85 -9.72
CA TYR A 72 -4.54 -17.64 -9.01
C TYR A 72 -3.41 -16.62 -8.84
N ASP A 73 -2.24 -17.06 -8.38
CA ASP A 73 -1.10 -16.17 -8.12
C ASP A 73 -0.54 -15.58 -9.43
N VAL A 74 -0.48 -16.36 -10.50
CA VAL A 74 -0.11 -15.88 -11.85
C VAL A 74 -1.09 -14.81 -12.32
N ALA A 75 -2.40 -15.13 -12.31
CA ALA A 75 -3.42 -14.19 -12.74
C ALA A 75 -3.43 -12.91 -11.87
N ARG A 76 -3.14 -13.04 -10.58
CA ARG A 76 -3.00 -11.91 -9.67
C ARG A 76 -1.79 -11.04 -10.03
N ALA A 77 -0.61 -11.63 -10.23
CA ALA A 77 0.58 -10.88 -10.61
C ALA A 77 0.37 -10.09 -11.91
N GLU A 78 -0.27 -10.69 -12.90
CA GLU A 78 -0.62 -10.01 -14.15
C GLU A 78 -1.57 -8.82 -13.97
N ARG A 79 -2.61 -8.95 -13.14
CA ARG A 79 -3.54 -7.84 -12.84
C ARG A 79 -2.80 -6.65 -12.21
N TYR A 80 -1.90 -6.92 -11.27
CA TYR A 80 -1.08 -5.89 -10.63
C TYR A 80 -0.13 -5.22 -11.64
N ALA A 81 0.49 -5.99 -12.54
CA ALA A 81 1.37 -5.44 -13.56
C ALA A 81 0.63 -4.52 -14.55
N ARG A 82 -0.64 -4.84 -14.88
CA ARG A 82 -1.49 -4.01 -15.75
C ARG A 82 -2.15 -2.82 -15.04
N ARG A 83 -2.09 -2.80 -13.70
CA ARG A 83 -2.76 -1.80 -12.85
C ARG A 83 -4.29 -1.78 -13.00
N GLU A 84 -4.88 -2.95 -13.24
CA GLU A 84 -6.31 -3.13 -13.48
C GLU A 84 -6.96 -3.91 -12.34
N ASN A 85 -8.19 -3.52 -11.94
CA ASN A 85 -9.04 -4.23 -10.97
C ASN A 85 -8.26 -4.75 -9.75
N PHE A 86 -7.65 -3.82 -9.00
CA PHE A 86 -6.94 -4.12 -7.74
C PHE A 86 -7.85 -4.62 -6.60
N TYR A 87 -9.16 -4.63 -6.82
CA TYR A 87 -10.21 -5.03 -5.87
C TYR A 87 -11.03 -6.18 -6.42
#